data_AF-A0DUY4-F1
#
_entry.id   AF-A0DUY4-F1
#
_cell.length_a   1.000
_cell.length_b   1.000
_cell.length_c   1.000
_cell.angle_alpha   90.00
_cell.angle_beta   90.00
_cell.angle_gamma   90.00
#
_symmetry.space_group_name_H-M   'P 1'
#
loop_
_entity.id
_entity.type
_entity.pdbx_description
1 polymer ?
#
loop_
_entity_poly.entity_id
_entity_poly.type
_entity_poly.pdbx_seq_one_letter_code
_entity_poly.pdbx_strand_id
1 'polypeptide(L)'
;MSKQSKGQNQNQDGLTQELDAQRRDLMKAISTHKNMKDRLDRMENERDKFGNENVEVKRKLSDEKKELIDLIEFHKKEKEELREEKQKIEFEYGVLQRKMADIDEDYKKMMEKQRQLFEADKQPLLDKIKYLEARLEKIDSFLQTKADLENERAKLIETLAQERKDKQRELADKEKEKVKETDQLKKEMLHKIQETKSSLLALKKEQLETTTRLTVLQNHQLTTELEYQSKQTEKLLFKNSKLSEQVTSLKRDIEIHKQVEQELAKRSHFSQKLIKKLTAKIKELEDQQEQQQLEEQEQNPQQKEIPQEVEKMKEQEIIQLEKKIAKLQNDNDILRNENNHLLTRLDTIRLEENKFANLSVILASNLEYLKNNSNEDIKEVIDLQELREKSVNDWTSNQKTAIMSILLMQAQQYLTKKNLNLSDTNQINNNNTMAENVTIVDNANKSVQLPKIKQDEEQTSQQVSKRFQGVSLDISTQIVKSNLRDWGKPAASQQSSQLSRKYKLK
;
A
#
# COMPACT_ATOMS: atom_id res chain seq x y z
N MET A 1 -131.57 149.63 -79.69
CA MET A 1 -132.35 150.74 -80.30
C MET A 1 -133.81 150.54 -79.88
N SER A 2 -134.57 151.53 -79.37
CA SER A 2 -135.07 152.79 -80.00
C SER A 2 -136.12 152.47 -81.09
N LYS A 3 -137.32 153.09 -81.18
CA LYS A 3 -138.06 154.11 -80.38
C LYS A 3 -139.52 154.23 -80.92
N GLN A 4 -140.44 154.89 -80.17
CA GLN A 4 -141.59 155.70 -80.69
C GLN A 4 -142.76 154.95 -81.41
N SER A 5 -143.99 155.50 -81.60
CA SER A 5 -144.66 156.78 -81.24
C SER A 5 -146.23 156.67 -81.27
N LYS A 6 -146.93 157.59 -80.55
CA LYS A 6 -148.30 158.23 -80.68
C LYS A 6 -149.28 157.71 -81.78
N GLY A 7 -150.63 157.77 -81.68
CA GLY A 7 -151.65 158.41 -80.80
C GLY A 7 -153.05 158.21 -81.45
N GLN A 8 -154.19 158.90 -81.20
CA GLN A 8 -154.71 159.87 -80.19
C GLN A 8 -156.26 160.07 -80.41
N ASN A 9 -157.00 160.73 -79.49
CA ASN A 9 -158.41 161.25 -79.60
C ASN A 9 -159.58 160.22 -79.68
N GLN A 10 -160.83 160.49 -79.20
CA GLN A 10 -161.33 161.36 -78.10
C GLN A 10 -162.84 161.05 -77.81
N ASN A 11 -163.25 160.99 -76.52
CA ASN A 11 -164.63 161.08 -75.97
C ASN A 11 -165.70 160.03 -76.44
N GLN A 12 -166.77 159.71 -75.70
CA GLN A 12 -167.30 160.17 -74.39
C GLN A 12 -168.09 159.04 -73.67
N ASP A 13 -168.27 159.17 -72.34
CA ASP A 13 -169.30 158.60 -71.40
C ASP A 13 -170.01 157.24 -71.67
N GLY A 14 -170.28 156.37 -70.70
CA GLY A 14 -170.05 156.41 -69.24
C GLY A 14 -170.73 155.21 -68.52
N LEU A 15 -170.37 154.94 -67.26
CA LEU A 15 -170.92 153.88 -66.37
C LEU A 15 -170.71 152.39 -66.77
N THR A 16 -169.87 152.07 -67.75
CA THR A 16 -169.43 150.69 -68.06
C THR A 16 -168.23 150.21 -67.22
N GLN A 17 -168.09 150.68 -65.96
CA GLN A 17 -166.84 150.58 -65.21
C GLN A 17 -166.68 149.44 -64.20
N GLU A 18 -167.75 148.74 -63.80
CA GLU A 18 -167.69 147.78 -62.68
C GLU A 18 -167.51 146.31 -63.12
N LEU A 19 -168.09 145.92 -64.27
CA LEU A 19 -168.01 144.55 -64.81
C LEU A 19 -166.62 144.15 -65.33
N ASP A 20 -165.86 145.10 -65.90
CA ASP A 20 -164.51 144.86 -66.44
C ASP A 20 -163.40 144.89 -65.38
N ALA A 21 -163.75 145.02 -64.09
CA ALA A 21 -162.83 144.69 -62.99
C ALA A 21 -162.71 143.16 -62.84
N GLN A 22 -163.83 142.48 -62.59
CA GLN A 22 -163.89 141.03 -62.34
C GLN A 22 -163.26 140.19 -63.46
N ARG A 23 -163.46 140.60 -64.73
CA ARG A 23 -162.90 139.92 -65.91
C ARG A 23 -161.37 139.88 -65.95
N ARG A 24 -160.68 140.88 -65.38
CA ARG A 24 -159.21 140.96 -65.39
C ARG A 24 -158.56 140.08 -64.34
N ASP A 25 -159.16 139.92 -63.16
CA ASP A 25 -158.61 139.05 -62.12
C ASP A 25 -158.89 137.56 -62.40
N LEU A 26 -160.00 137.22 -63.07
CA LEU A 26 -160.23 135.85 -63.56
C LEU A 26 -159.13 135.39 -64.54
N MET A 27 -158.70 136.27 -65.45
CA MET A 27 -157.59 135.98 -66.39
C MET A 27 -156.25 135.78 -65.67
N LYS A 28 -155.97 136.51 -64.58
CA LYS A 28 -154.79 136.26 -63.74
C LYS A 28 -154.85 134.88 -63.07
N ALA A 29 -156.01 134.52 -62.51
CA ALA A 29 -156.21 133.23 -61.82
C ALA A 29 -156.04 132.02 -62.77
N ILE A 30 -156.50 132.13 -64.02
CA ILE A 30 -156.30 131.07 -65.03
C ILE A 30 -154.80 130.93 -65.38
N SER A 31 -154.09 132.05 -65.51
CA SER A 31 -152.64 132.06 -65.79
C SER A 31 -151.81 131.44 -64.65
N THR A 32 -152.11 131.80 -63.39
CA THR A 32 -151.43 131.20 -62.24
C THR A 32 -151.77 129.72 -62.08
N HIS A 33 -153.03 129.30 -62.31
CA HIS A 33 -153.42 127.89 -62.24
C HIS A 33 -152.71 127.04 -63.30
N LYS A 34 -152.50 127.58 -64.52
CA LYS A 34 -151.70 126.87 -65.55
C LYS A 34 -150.25 126.69 -65.11
N ASN A 35 -149.59 127.76 -64.65
CA ASN A 35 -148.20 127.68 -64.17
C ASN A 35 -148.04 126.74 -62.95
N MET A 36 -149.07 126.63 -62.10
CA MET A 36 -149.11 125.66 -61.01
C MET A 36 -149.24 124.22 -61.52
N LYS A 37 -150.03 123.98 -62.57
CA LYS A 37 -150.13 122.66 -63.22
C LYS A 37 -148.83 122.27 -63.92
N ASP A 38 -148.26 123.14 -64.75
CA ASP A 38 -146.99 122.91 -65.45
C ASP A 38 -145.79 122.71 -64.49
N ARG A 39 -145.97 123.01 -63.19
CA ARG A 39 -145.04 122.70 -62.09
C ARG A 39 -145.38 121.38 -61.38
N LEU A 40 -146.65 121.06 -61.16
CA LEU A 40 -147.10 119.76 -60.67
C LEU A 40 -146.69 118.63 -61.60
N ASP A 41 -146.99 118.77 -62.89
CA ASP A 41 -146.63 117.78 -63.92
C ASP A 41 -145.10 117.56 -63.97
N ARG A 42 -144.29 118.59 -63.67
CA ARG A 42 -142.83 118.47 -63.50
C ARG A 42 -142.43 117.72 -62.24
N MET A 43 -142.99 118.06 -61.07
CA MET A 43 -142.68 117.34 -59.82
C MET A 43 -143.17 115.89 -59.86
N GLU A 44 -144.23 115.58 -60.60
CA GLU A 44 -144.72 114.21 -60.81
C GLU A 44 -143.76 113.42 -61.72
N ASN A 45 -143.28 114.02 -62.82
CA ASN A 45 -142.22 113.43 -63.64
C ASN A 45 -140.89 113.24 -62.86
N GLU A 46 -140.55 114.15 -61.96
CA GLU A 46 -139.39 114.01 -61.07
C GLU A 46 -139.61 112.91 -60.01
N ARG A 47 -140.79 112.84 -59.38
CA ARG A 47 -141.17 111.76 -58.46
C ARG A 47 -141.06 110.40 -59.13
N ASP A 48 -141.56 110.26 -60.36
CA ASP A 48 -141.60 108.98 -61.06
C ASP A 48 -140.22 108.59 -61.62
N LYS A 49 -139.37 109.56 -61.97
CA LYS A 49 -137.93 109.31 -62.19
C LYS A 49 -137.25 108.79 -60.93
N PHE A 50 -137.34 109.51 -59.81
CA PHE A 50 -136.74 109.05 -58.55
C PHE A 50 -137.35 107.73 -58.05
N GLY A 51 -138.62 107.46 -58.35
CA GLY A 51 -139.27 106.17 -58.10
C GLY A 51 -138.62 105.05 -58.91
N ASN A 52 -138.45 105.24 -60.22
CA ASN A 52 -137.80 104.27 -61.10
C ASN A 52 -136.31 104.09 -60.75
N GLU A 53 -135.56 105.16 -60.48
CA GLU A 53 -134.17 105.11 -60.03
C GLU A 53 -134.03 104.35 -58.71
N ASN A 54 -134.95 104.56 -57.75
CA ASN A 54 -134.96 103.85 -56.46
C ASN A 54 -135.31 102.36 -56.64
N VAL A 55 -136.18 102.01 -57.60
CA VAL A 55 -136.45 100.61 -57.98
C VAL A 55 -135.23 99.97 -58.66
N GLU A 56 -134.56 100.69 -59.58
CA GLU A 56 -133.37 100.19 -60.29
C GLU A 56 -132.17 100.02 -59.34
N VAL A 57 -131.94 100.97 -58.43
CA VAL A 57 -130.94 100.85 -57.36
C VAL A 57 -131.28 99.70 -56.43
N LYS A 58 -132.54 99.54 -55.98
CA LYS A 58 -132.94 98.38 -55.17
C LYS A 58 -132.74 97.06 -55.88
N ARG A 59 -132.92 97.02 -57.21
CA ARG A 59 -132.65 95.83 -58.02
C ARG A 59 -131.15 95.53 -58.07
N LYS A 60 -130.30 96.50 -58.45
CA LYS A 60 -128.84 96.35 -58.46
C LYS A 60 -128.31 95.90 -57.10
N LEU A 61 -128.71 96.57 -56.02
CA LEU A 61 -128.34 96.25 -54.63
C LEU A 61 -128.95 94.90 -54.15
N SER A 62 -129.96 94.35 -54.85
CA SER A 62 -130.47 92.99 -54.59
C SER A 62 -129.77 91.92 -55.43
N ASP A 63 -129.25 92.26 -56.60
CA ASP A 63 -128.53 91.34 -57.49
C ASP A 63 -127.05 91.26 -57.05
N GLU A 64 -126.39 92.38 -56.74
CA GLU A 64 -125.10 92.45 -56.03
C GLU A 64 -125.11 91.63 -54.73
N LYS A 65 -126.22 91.66 -53.98
CA LYS A 65 -126.37 90.84 -52.76
C LYS A 65 -126.43 89.35 -53.02
N LYS A 66 -126.98 88.90 -54.16
CA LYS A 66 -126.96 87.49 -54.55
C LYS A 66 -125.54 87.09 -54.93
N GLU A 67 -124.88 87.88 -55.78
CA GLU A 67 -123.49 87.65 -56.17
C GLU A 67 -122.56 87.57 -54.94
N LEU A 68 -122.77 88.42 -53.93
CA LEU A 68 -122.02 88.37 -52.68
C LEU A 68 -122.35 87.12 -51.84
N ILE A 69 -123.60 86.65 -51.82
CA ILE A 69 -124.01 85.42 -51.13
C ILE A 69 -123.42 84.19 -51.83
N ASP A 70 -123.55 84.11 -53.16
CA ASP A 70 -123.03 83.02 -53.98
C ASP A 70 -121.50 82.93 -53.86
N LEU A 71 -120.79 84.06 -53.84
CA LEU A 71 -119.35 84.13 -53.59
C LEU A 71 -118.97 83.70 -52.16
N ILE A 72 -119.78 84.06 -51.16
CA ILE A 72 -119.61 83.60 -49.76
C ILE A 72 -119.86 82.10 -49.63
N GLU A 73 -120.84 81.54 -50.35
CA GLU A 73 -121.10 80.09 -50.35
C GLU A 73 -120.04 79.30 -51.12
N PHE A 74 -119.55 79.83 -52.25
CA PHE A 74 -118.39 79.30 -52.96
C PHE A 74 -117.16 79.23 -52.04
N HIS A 75 -116.78 80.36 -51.41
CA HIS A 75 -115.62 80.40 -50.51
C HIS A 75 -115.83 79.63 -49.19
N LYS A 76 -117.07 79.36 -48.76
CA LYS A 76 -117.35 78.42 -47.66
C LYS A 76 -117.08 76.98 -48.11
N LYS A 77 -117.60 76.59 -49.28
CA LYS A 77 -117.43 75.25 -49.86
C LYS A 77 -115.94 74.96 -50.12
N GLU A 78 -115.24 75.88 -50.76
CA GLU A 78 -113.79 75.84 -50.97
C GLU A 78 -113.00 75.69 -49.65
N LYS A 79 -113.37 76.44 -48.60
CA LYS A 79 -112.73 76.32 -47.27
C LYS A 79 -113.02 75.01 -46.55
N GLU A 80 -114.18 74.39 -46.79
CA GLU A 80 -114.52 73.10 -46.21
C GLU A 80 -113.84 71.96 -46.98
N GLU A 81 -113.77 72.04 -48.30
CA GLU A 81 -113.00 71.13 -49.17
C GLU A 81 -111.51 71.17 -48.82
N LEU A 82 -110.92 72.37 -48.66
CA LEU A 82 -109.54 72.54 -48.18
C LEU A 82 -109.34 72.07 -46.73
N ARG A 83 -110.37 72.14 -45.87
CA ARG A 83 -110.30 71.57 -44.51
C ARG A 83 -110.29 70.05 -44.54
N GLU A 84 -111.15 69.43 -45.35
CA GLU A 84 -111.16 67.99 -45.56
C GLU A 84 -109.85 67.49 -46.17
N GLU A 85 -109.33 68.15 -47.21
CA GLU A 85 -108.05 67.81 -47.84
C GLU A 85 -106.91 67.93 -46.82
N LYS A 86 -106.87 69.03 -46.05
CA LYS A 86 -105.91 69.17 -44.97
C LYS A 86 -106.01 68.04 -43.94
N GLN A 87 -107.22 67.65 -43.51
CA GLN A 87 -107.41 66.55 -42.56
C GLN A 87 -106.96 65.19 -43.12
N LYS A 88 -107.20 64.95 -44.42
CA LYS A 88 -106.72 63.75 -45.13
C LYS A 88 -105.18 63.72 -45.16
N ILE A 89 -104.54 64.84 -45.50
CA ILE A 89 -103.07 64.98 -45.52
C ILE A 89 -102.46 64.84 -44.10
N GLU A 90 -103.07 65.46 -43.07
CA GLU A 90 -102.61 65.32 -41.68
C GLU A 90 -102.74 63.87 -41.17
N PHE A 91 -103.80 63.16 -41.56
CA PHE A 91 -103.97 61.73 -41.25
C PHE A 91 -102.94 60.85 -41.98
N GLU A 92 -102.75 61.05 -43.29
CA GLU A 92 -101.77 60.31 -44.09
C GLU A 92 -100.33 60.55 -43.61
N TYR A 93 -99.98 61.79 -43.27
CA TYR A 93 -98.70 62.14 -42.65
C TYR A 93 -98.52 61.42 -41.31
N GLY A 94 -99.54 61.42 -40.45
CA GLY A 94 -99.51 60.68 -39.17
C GLY A 94 -99.37 59.16 -39.33
N VAL A 95 -99.97 58.57 -40.37
CA VAL A 95 -99.79 57.16 -40.73
C VAL A 95 -98.39 56.89 -41.27
N LEU A 96 -97.84 57.78 -42.10
CA LEU A 96 -96.50 57.65 -42.67
C LEU A 96 -95.42 57.80 -41.58
N GLN A 97 -95.60 58.74 -40.65
CA GLN A 97 -94.68 58.95 -39.52
C GLN A 97 -94.62 57.73 -38.58
N ARG A 98 -95.76 57.06 -38.34
CA ARG A 98 -95.78 55.79 -37.61
C ARG A 98 -95.02 54.70 -38.36
N LYS A 99 -95.30 54.50 -39.65
CA LYS A 99 -94.57 53.53 -40.50
C LYS A 99 -93.06 53.78 -40.52
N MET A 100 -92.63 55.04 -40.54
CA MET A 100 -91.21 55.37 -40.41
C MET A 100 -90.65 54.96 -39.04
N ALA A 101 -91.34 55.27 -37.94
CA ALA A 101 -90.92 54.85 -36.59
C ALA A 101 -90.89 53.32 -36.41
N ASP A 102 -91.88 52.60 -36.96
CA ASP A 102 -91.95 51.13 -36.95
C ASP A 102 -90.74 50.52 -37.68
N ILE A 103 -90.43 51.02 -38.89
CA ILE A 103 -89.27 50.62 -39.69
C ILE A 103 -87.95 50.93 -38.96
N ASP A 104 -87.86 52.10 -38.33
CA ASP A 104 -86.69 52.52 -37.56
C ASP A 104 -86.45 51.61 -36.34
N GLU A 105 -87.52 51.21 -35.65
CA GLU A 105 -87.46 50.31 -34.51
C GLU A 105 -87.09 48.88 -34.94
N ASP A 106 -87.69 48.37 -36.02
CA ASP A 106 -87.36 47.04 -36.55
C ASP A 106 -85.96 46.97 -37.17
N TYR A 107 -85.47 48.04 -37.79
CA TYR A 107 -84.07 48.13 -38.22
C TYR A 107 -83.11 48.14 -37.03
N LYS A 108 -83.42 48.87 -35.95
CA LYS A 108 -82.65 48.84 -34.69
C LYS A 108 -82.65 47.44 -34.06
N LYS A 109 -83.80 46.76 -34.01
CA LYS A 109 -83.91 45.36 -33.55
C LYS A 109 -83.10 44.40 -34.43
N MET A 110 -83.10 44.59 -35.75
CA MET A 110 -82.34 43.75 -36.68
C MET A 110 -80.83 43.93 -36.50
N MET A 111 -80.36 45.18 -36.42
CA MET A 111 -78.94 45.50 -36.20
C MET A 111 -78.44 44.99 -34.84
N GLU A 112 -79.22 45.15 -33.77
CA GLU A 112 -78.84 44.67 -32.44
C GLU A 112 -78.89 43.13 -32.35
N LYS A 113 -79.87 42.46 -32.98
CA LYS A 113 -79.84 40.99 -33.14
C LYS A 113 -78.60 40.52 -33.90
N GLN A 114 -78.25 41.17 -35.00
CA GLN A 114 -77.07 40.83 -35.80
C GLN A 114 -75.77 41.02 -35.00
N ARG A 115 -75.69 42.11 -34.22
CA ARG A 115 -74.58 42.36 -33.29
C ARG A 115 -74.48 41.31 -32.19
N GLN A 116 -75.61 40.89 -31.61
CA GLN A 116 -75.66 39.84 -30.60
C GLN A 116 -75.23 38.49 -31.16
N LEU A 117 -75.64 38.13 -32.38
CA LEU A 117 -75.14 36.95 -33.07
C LEU A 117 -73.62 37.02 -33.32
N PHE A 118 -73.11 38.13 -33.86
CA PHE A 118 -71.67 38.30 -34.07
C PHE A 118 -70.85 38.25 -32.78
N GLU A 119 -71.35 38.80 -31.66
CA GLU A 119 -70.66 38.70 -30.38
C GLU A 119 -70.74 37.27 -29.79
N ALA A 120 -71.87 36.58 -29.96
CA ALA A 120 -72.06 35.19 -29.56
C ALA A 120 -71.18 34.20 -30.34
N ASP A 121 -70.90 34.46 -31.62
CA ASP A 121 -69.93 33.68 -32.43
C ASP A 121 -68.47 34.06 -32.10
N LYS A 122 -68.21 35.33 -31.78
CA LYS A 122 -66.88 35.87 -31.48
C LYS A 122 -66.30 35.38 -30.16
N GLN A 123 -67.11 35.28 -29.09
CA GLN A 123 -66.63 34.81 -27.79
C GLN A 123 -66.06 33.37 -27.81
N PRO A 124 -66.75 32.33 -28.34
CA PRO A 124 -66.18 30.98 -28.41
C PRO A 124 -64.99 30.87 -29.37
N LEU A 125 -64.88 31.74 -30.38
CA LEU A 125 -63.67 31.85 -31.19
C LEU A 125 -62.49 32.43 -30.39
N LEU A 126 -62.71 33.48 -29.61
CA LEU A 126 -61.68 34.05 -28.72
C LEU A 126 -61.25 33.07 -27.63
N ASP A 127 -62.18 32.35 -27.00
CA ASP A 127 -61.84 31.35 -25.99
C ASP A 127 -61.13 30.12 -26.59
N LYS A 128 -61.47 29.74 -27.83
CA LYS A 128 -60.71 28.73 -28.59
C LYS A 128 -59.30 29.20 -28.92
N ILE A 129 -59.11 30.49 -29.25
CA ILE A 129 -57.77 31.08 -29.45
C ILE A 129 -56.96 31.01 -28.15
N LYS A 130 -57.48 31.52 -27.02
CA LYS A 130 -56.83 31.44 -25.70
C LYS A 130 -56.47 30.01 -25.31
N TYR A 131 -57.36 29.05 -25.56
CA TYR A 131 -57.10 27.63 -25.30
C TYR A 131 -55.97 27.06 -26.17
N LEU A 132 -55.88 27.46 -27.44
CA LEU A 132 -54.80 27.05 -28.33
C LEU A 132 -53.47 27.72 -27.97
N GLU A 133 -53.47 29.00 -27.59
CA GLU A 133 -52.30 29.73 -27.08
C GLU A 133 -51.74 29.06 -25.81
N ALA A 134 -52.60 28.83 -24.80
CA ALA A 134 -52.23 28.13 -23.57
C ALA A 134 -51.92 26.63 -23.76
N ARG A 135 -52.16 26.08 -24.96
CA ARG A 135 -51.71 24.74 -25.37
C ARG A 135 -50.36 24.78 -26.10
N LEU A 136 -50.09 25.83 -26.89
CA LEU A 136 -48.79 26.05 -27.51
C LEU A 136 -47.72 26.32 -26.45
N GLU A 137 -47.99 27.20 -25.48
CA GLU A 137 -47.09 27.46 -24.35
C GLU A 137 -46.70 26.18 -23.58
N LYS A 138 -47.64 25.24 -23.43
CA LYS A 138 -47.41 23.92 -22.82
C LYS A 138 -46.63 22.95 -23.72
N ILE A 139 -46.66 23.14 -25.03
CA ILE A 139 -45.84 22.39 -25.99
C ILE A 139 -44.43 22.97 -26.01
N ASP A 140 -44.27 24.30 -26.00
CA ASP A 140 -42.96 24.96 -26.05
C ASP A 140 -42.15 24.72 -24.76
N SER A 141 -42.80 24.81 -23.59
CA SER A 141 -42.18 24.43 -22.31
C SER A 141 -41.87 22.92 -22.20
N PHE A 142 -42.67 22.06 -22.84
CA PHE A 142 -42.34 20.63 -22.98
C PHE A 142 -41.16 20.39 -23.93
N LEU A 143 -41.05 21.15 -25.04
CA LEU A 143 -39.92 21.08 -25.97
C LEU A 143 -38.62 21.56 -25.32
N GLN A 144 -38.68 22.64 -24.52
CA GLN A 144 -37.53 23.13 -23.75
C GLN A 144 -37.06 22.10 -22.73
N THR A 145 -37.96 21.63 -21.84
CA THR A 145 -37.61 20.61 -20.83
C THR A 145 -37.15 19.29 -21.46
N LYS A 146 -37.69 18.90 -22.63
CA LYS A 146 -37.17 17.77 -23.41
C LYS A 146 -35.74 18.02 -23.90
N ALA A 147 -35.45 19.20 -24.45
CA ALA A 147 -34.11 19.54 -24.93
C ALA A 147 -33.08 19.57 -23.78
N ASP A 148 -33.46 20.08 -22.61
CA ASP A 148 -32.62 20.06 -21.41
C ASP A 148 -32.32 18.62 -20.96
N LEU A 149 -33.33 17.74 -20.91
CA LEU A 149 -33.15 16.31 -20.60
C LEU A 149 -32.33 15.55 -21.65
N GLU A 150 -32.46 15.89 -22.93
CA GLU A 150 -31.63 15.32 -24.01
C GLU A 150 -30.16 15.79 -23.90
N ASN A 151 -29.92 17.05 -23.49
CA ASN A 151 -28.61 17.59 -23.19
C ASN A 151 -27.97 16.96 -21.94
N GLU A 152 -28.72 16.78 -20.85
CA GLU A 152 -28.25 16.07 -19.66
C GLU A 152 -27.91 14.61 -19.97
N ARG A 153 -28.77 13.92 -20.73
CA ARG A 153 -28.53 12.55 -21.19
C ARG A 153 -27.28 12.45 -22.05
N ALA A 154 -27.01 13.42 -22.93
CA ALA A 154 -25.78 13.47 -23.72
C ALA A 154 -24.54 13.60 -22.81
N LYS A 155 -24.54 14.53 -21.85
CA LYS A 155 -23.46 14.70 -20.86
C LYS A 155 -23.23 13.44 -20.04
N LEU A 156 -24.28 12.76 -19.59
CA LEU A 156 -24.19 11.51 -18.83
C LEU A 156 -23.64 10.34 -19.66
N ILE A 157 -23.92 10.30 -20.97
CA ILE A 157 -23.30 9.33 -21.89
C ILE A 157 -21.81 9.63 -22.07
N GLU A 158 -21.43 10.90 -22.19
CA GLU A 158 -20.03 11.33 -22.31
C GLU A 158 -19.20 11.02 -21.05
N THR A 159 -19.71 11.35 -19.86
CA THR A 159 -19.02 11.04 -18.60
C THR A 159 -18.89 9.53 -18.38
N LEU A 160 -19.93 8.74 -18.66
CA LEU A 160 -19.85 7.26 -18.61
C LEU A 160 -18.86 6.69 -19.64
N ALA A 161 -18.72 7.30 -20.82
CA ALA A 161 -17.73 6.88 -21.82
C ALA A 161 -16.29 7.20 -21.35
N GLN A 162 -16.07 8.38 -20.78
CA GLN A 162 -14.76 8.78 -20.26
C GLN A 162 -14.37 7.97 -19.01
N GLU A 163 -15.30 7.73 -18.06
CA GLU A 163 -15.08 6.83 -16.92
C GLU A 163 -14.68 5.42 -17.37
N ARG A 164 -15.36 4.84 -18.36
CA ARG A 164 -15.04 3.51 -18.89
C ARG A 164 -13.63 3.47 -19.48
N LYS A 165 -13.25 4.50 -20.23
CA LYS A 165 -11.93 4.65 -20.86
C LYS A 165 -10.81 4.80 -19.83
N ASP A 166 -11.03 5.56 -18.75
CA ASP A 166 -10.02 5.74 -17.70
C ASP A 166 -9.93 4.53 -16.76
N LYS A 167 -11.05 3.88 -16.43
CA LYS A 167 -11.05 2.57 -15.73
C LYS A 167 -10.36 1.48 -16.57
N GLN A 168 -10.52 1.50 -17.90
CA GLN A 168 -9.80 0.58 -18.79
C GLN A 168 -8.28 0.85 -18.83
N ARG A 169 -7.86 2.13 -18.76
CA ARG A 169 -6.44 2.51 -18.61
C ARG A 169 -5.88 2.03 -17.27
N GLU A 170 -6.58 2.32 -16.18
CA GLU A 170 -6.20 1.90 -14.82
C GLU A 170 -6.03 0.38 -14.70
N LEU A 171 -6.95 -0.40 -15.30
CA LEU A 171 -6.83 -1.86 -15.38
C LEU A 171 -5.60 -2.28 -16.18
N ALA A 172 -5.39 -1.71 -17.37
CA ALA A 172 -4.24 -2.03 -18.22
C ALA A 172 -2.88 -1.67 -17.57
N ASP A 173 -2.82 -0.61 -16.76
CA ASP A 173 -1.62 -0.23 -16.02
C ASP A 173 -1.39 -1.13 -14.79
N LYS A 174 -2.45 -1.50 -14.06
CA LYS A 174 -2.38 -2.53 -12.99
C LYS A 174 -2.02 -3.91 -13.51
N GLU A 175 -2.37 -4.25 -14.74
CA GLU A 175 -1.92 -5.49 -15.41
C GLU A 175 -0.43 -5.42 -15.75
N LYS A 176 0.07 -4.31 -16.30
CA LYS A 176 1.52 -4.09 -16.53
C LYS A 176 2.31 -4.15 -15.23
N GLU A 177 1.77 -3.59 -14.15
CA GLU A 177 2.38 -3.61 -12.81
C GLU A 177 2.50 -5.05 -12.29
N LYS A 178 1.41 -5.83 -12.28
CA LYS A 178 1.44 -7.26 -11.90
C LYS A 178 2.38 -8.10 -12.77
N VAL A 179 2.51 -7.80 -14.06
CA VAL A 179 3.49 -8.47 -14.92
C VAL A 179 4.92 -8.14 -14.46
N LYS A 180 5.24 -6.87 -14.19
CA LYS A 180 6.54 -6.46 -13.64
C LYS A 180 6.83 -7.11 -12.29
N GLU A 181 5.88 -7.08 -11.36
CA GLU A 181 6.00 -7.69 -10.03
C GLU A 181 6.27 -9.20 -10.13
N THR A 182 5.49 -9.93 -10.95
CA THR A 182 5.69 -11.37 -11.09
C THR A 182 7.00 -11.72 -11.81
N ASP A 183 7.47 -10.91 -12.76
CA ASP A 183 8.78 -11.10 -13.39
C ASP A 183 9.96 -10.69 -12.49
N GLN A 184 9.80 -9.69 -11.62
CA GLN A 184 10.77 -9.38 -10.57
C GLN A 184 10.83 -10.52 -9.55
N LEU A 185 9.69 -11.01 -9.06
CA LEU A 185 9.64 -12.14 -8.12
C LEU A 185 10.26 -13.42 -8.72
N LYS A 186 10.05 -13.70 -10.01
CA LYS A 186 10.74 -14.79 -10.73
C LYS A 186 12.25 -14.59 -10.73
N LYS A 187 12.75 -13.37 -11.02
CA LYS A 187 14.19 -13.06 -11.00
C LYS A 187 14.79 -13.20 -9.60
N GLU A 188 14.14 -12.68 -8.58
CA GLU A 188 14.58 -12.81 -7.18
C GLU A 188 14.59 -14.27 -6.71
N MET A 189 13.57 -15.05 -7.07
CA MET A 189 13.51 -16.48 -6.76
C MET A 189 14.61 -17.25 -7.49
N LEU A 190 14.88 -16.96 -8.77
CA LEU A 190 16.00 -17.54 -9.51
C LEU A 190 17.35 -17.18 -8.90
N HIS A 191 17.54 -15.92 -8.47
CA HIS A 191 18.75 -15.50 -7.74
C HIS A 191 18.92 -16.27 -6.43
N LYS A 192 17.86 -16.36 -5.60
CA LYS A 192 17.88 -17.13 -4.34
C LYS A 192 18.15 -18.62 -4.57
N ILE A 193 17.63 -19.22 -5.65
CA ILE A 193 17.94 -20.61 -6.05
C ILE A 193 19.41 -20.75 -6.46
N GLN A 194 19.96 -19.81 -7.23
CA GLN A 194 21.36 -19.81 -7.65
C GLN A 194 22.32 -19.59 -6.47
N GLU A 195 21.98 -18.69 -5.55
CA GLU A 195 22.70 -18.43 -4.30
C GLU A 195 22.69 -19.66 -3.38
N THR A 196 21.51 -20.25 -3.13
CA THR A 196 21.36 -21.49 -2.35
C THR A 196 22.14 -22.64 -2.98
N LYS A 197 22.11 -22.78 -4.31
CA LYS A 197 22.92 -23.77 -5.04
C LYS A 197 24.42 -23.51 -4.87
N SER A 198 24.86 -22.26 -4.92
CA SER A 198 26.27 -21.88 -4.73
C SER A 198 26.74 -22.19 -3.31
N SER A 199 25.96 -21.77 -2.30
CA SER A 199 26.20 -22.06 -0.88
C SER A 199 26.26 -23.57 -0.60
N LEU A 200 25.32 -24.35 -1.13
CA LEU A 200 25.30 -25.81 -0.98
C LEU A 200 26.48 -26.50 -1.68
N LEU A 201 26.96 -25.97 -2.81
CA LEU A 201 28.18 -26.45 -3.46
C LEU A 201 29.45 -26.09 -2.67
N ALA A 202 29.52 -24.88 -2.10
CA ALA A 202 30.63 -24.47 -1.24
C ALA A 202 30.72 -25.33 0.03
N LEU A 203 29.60 -25.53 0.73
CA LEU A 203 29.51 -26.37 1.93
C LEU A 203 29.86 -27.84 1.61
N LYS A 204 29.45 -28.36 0.45
CA LYS A 204 29.87 -29.70 0.00
C LYS A 204 31.38 -29.79 -0.29
N LYS A 205 31.97 -28.73 -0.85
CA LYS A 205 33.42 -28.65 -1.06
C LYS A 205 34.17 -28.64 0.28
N GLU A 206 33.72 -27.81 1.23
CA GLU A 206 34.29 -27.71 2.58
C GLU A 206 34.20 -29.04 3.35
N GLN A 207 33.07 -29.73 3.27
CA GLN A 207 32.90 -31.08 3.84
C GLN A 207 33.82 -32.12 3.19
N LEU A 208 33.96 -32.10 1.86
CA LEU A 208 34.87 -32.98 1.12
C LEU A 208 36.34 -32.72 1.50
N GLU A 209 36.73 -31.45 1.59
CA GLU A 209 38.07 -31.00 1.96
C GLU A 209 38.41 -31.38 3.41
N THR A 210 37.48 -31.16 4.34
CA THR A 210 37.60 -31.57 5.75
C THR A 210 37.71 -33.08 5.90
N THR A 211 36.89 -33.84 5.17
CA THR A 211 36.92 -35.32 5.17
C THR A 211 38.26 -35.82 4.62
N THR A 212 38.72 -35.23 3.51
CA THR A 212 40.00 -35.58 2.88
C THR A 212 41.18 -35.28 3.82
N ARG A 213 41.19 -34.12 4.48
CA ARG A 213 42.20 -33.76 5.49
C ARG A 213 42.19 -34.74 6.67
N LEU A 214 41.01 -35.14 7.16
CA LEU A 214 40.88 -36.13 8.22
C LEU A 214 41.42 -37.51 7.79
N THR A 215 41.08 -37.97 6.58
CA THR A 215 41.61 -39.24 6.04
C THR A 215 43.13 -39.20 5.86
N VAL A 216 43.71 -38.08 5.41
CA VAL A 216 45.18 -37.91 5.32
C VAL A 216 45.83 -37.97 6.70
N LEU A 217 45.25 -37.31 7.71
CA LEU A 217 45.75 -37.35 9.09
C LEU A 217 45.65 -38.76 9.69
N GLN A 218 44.55 -39.47 9.47
CA GLN A 218 44.37 -40.86 9.90
C GLN A 218 45.37 -41.80 9.22
N ASN A 219 45.58 -41.68 7.91
CA ASN A 219 46.57 -42.46 7.19
C ASN A 219 48.00 -42.18 7.71
N HIS A 220 48.32 -40.92 8.03
CA HIS A 220 49.61 -40.57 8.64
C HIS A 220 49.78 -41.19 10.02
N GLN A 221 48.75 -41.14 10.88
CA GLN A 221 48.75 -41.80 12.20
C GLN A 221 48.90 -43.33 12.09
N LEU A 222 48.20 -43.97 11.16
CA LEU A 222 48.36 -45.41 10.89
C LEU A 222 49.77 -45.74 10.37
N THR A 223 50.38 -44.85 9.58
CA THR A 223 51.76 -45.01 9.11
C THR A 223 52.77 -44.93 10.25
N THR A 224 52.63 -43.96 11.17
CA THR A 224 53.55 -43.84 12.32
C THR A 224 53.39 -44.98 13.33
N GLU A 225 52.16 -45.50 13.51
CA GLU A 225 51.91 -46.70 14.31
C GLU A 225 52.51 -47.96 13.66
N LEU A 226 52.35 -48.15 12.35
CA LEU A 226 52.99 -49.25 11.61
C LEU A 226 54.53 -49.16 11.67
N GLU A 227 55.10 -47.96 11.57
CA GLU A 227 56.54 -47.76 11.78
C GLU A 227 56.97 -48.14 13.20
N TYR A 228 56.19 -47.77 14.23
CA TYR A 228 56.48 -48.10 15.62
C TYR A 228 56.45 -49.62 15.84
N GLN A 229 55.39 -50.30 15.40
CA GLN A 229 55.23 -51.75 15.49
C GLN A 229 56.30 -52.51 14.69
N SER A 230 56.69 -51.99 13.52
CA SER A 230 57.82 -52.51 12.73
C SER A 230 59.13 -52.42 13.51
N LYS A 231 59.49 -51.24 14.04
CA LYS A 231 60.69 -51.02 14.88
C LYS A 231 60.66 -51.84 16.18
N GLN A 232 59.49 -52.17 16.72
CA GLN A 232 59.35 -53.06 17.87
C GLN A 232 59.56 -54.54 17.49
N THR A 233 59.01 -54.96 16.35
CA THR A 233 59.15 -56.31 15.79
C THR A 233 60.60 -56.59 15.40
N GLU A 234 61.28 -55.63 14.76
CA GLU A 234 62.71 -55.67 14.45
C GLU A 234 63.56 -55.89 15.71
N LYS A 235 63.29 -55.14 16.79
CA LYS A 235 63.97 -55.32 18.09
C LYS A 235 63.71 -56.70 18.72
N LEU A 236 62.54 -57.30 18.49
CA LEU A 236 62.23 -58.67 18.95
C LEU A 236 62.93 -59.72 18.10
N LEU A 237 62.98 -59.55 16.77
CA LEU A 237 63.71 -60.42 15.85
C LEU A 237 65.22 -60.41 16.13
N PHE A 238 65.81 -59.23 16.38
CA PHE A 238 67.22 -59.11 16.76
C PHE A 238 67.53 -59.84 18.08
N LYS A 239 66.66 -59.70 19.09
CA LYS A 239 66.77 -60.47 20.34
C LYS A 239 66.64 -61.98 20.10
N ASN A 240 65.73 -62.40 19.22
CA ASN A 240 65.53 -63.81 18.88
C ASN A 240 66.76 -64.40 18.18
N SER A 241 67.35 -63.70 17.20
CA SER A 241 68.61 -64.09 16.55
C SER A 241 69.72 -64.26 17.58
N LYS A 242 69.95 -63.26 18.44
CA LYS A 242 71.00 -63.32 19.48
C LYS A 242 70.79 -64.46 20.48
N LEU A 243 69.55 -64.77 20.86
CA LEU A 243 69.24 -65.92 21.70
C LEU A 243 69.45 -67.26 20.96
N SER A 244 69.13 -67.32 19.67
CA SER A 244 69.39 -68.48 18.81
C SER A 244 70.90 -68.73 18.65
N GLU A 245 71.68 -67.68 18.40
CA GLU A 245 73.15 -67.70 18.37
C GLU A 245 73.71 -68.23 19.70
N GLN A 246 73.25 -67.70 20.85
CA GLN A 246 73.64 -68.20 22.18
C GLN A 246 73.26 -69.68 22.39
N VAL A 247 72.07 -70.10 21.97
CA VAL A 247 71.66 -71.52 22.03
C VAL A 247 72.51 -72.42 21.14
N THR A 248 72.96 -71.94 19.96
CA THR A 248 73.87 -72.71 19.10
C THR A 248 75.30 -72.77 19.65
N SER A 249 75.79 -71.71 20.31
CA SER A 249 77.06 -71.78 21.07
C SER A 249 76.95 -72.80 22.19
N LEU A 250 75.98 -72.64 23.11
CA LEU A 250 75.84 -73.53 24.26
C LEU A 250 75.65 -75.00 23.86
N LYS A 251 74.96 -75.28 22.75
CA LYS A 251 74.88 -76.65 22.18
C LYS A 251 76.23 -77.18 21.71
N ARG A 252 77.07 -76.34 21.10
CA ARG A 252 78.45 -76.67 20.72
C ARG A 252 79.33 -76.91 21.94
N ASP A 253 79.20 -76.05 22.95
CA ASP A 253 79.96 -76.12 24.20
C ASP A 253 79.61 -77.39 24.98
N ILE A 254 78.32 -77.74 25.07
CA ILE A 254 77.83 -79.02 25.64
C ILE A 254 78.40 -80.24 24.88
N GLU A 255 78.42 -80.21 23.55
CA GLU A 255 78.95 -81.33 22.75
C GLU A 255 80.49 -81.45 22.90
N ILE A 256 81.22 -80.33 23.00
CA ILE A 256 82.65 -80.32 23.35
C ILE A 256 82.87 -80.89 24.75
N HIS A 257 82.11 -80.45 25.76
CA HIS A 257 82.20 -80.97 27.12
C HIS A 257 81.92 -82.47 27.19
N LYS A 258 80.92 -82.97 26.45
CA LYS A 258 80.58 -84.39 26.33
C LYS A 258 81.68 -85.22 25.64
N GLN A 259 82.39 -84.64 24.67
CA GLN A 259 83.56 -85.29 24.06
C GLN A 259 84.75 -85.31 25.04
N VAL A 260 85.00 -84.22 25.77
CA VAL A 260 86.01 -84.16 26.84
C VAL A 260 85.68 -85.14 27.97
N GLU A 261 84.41 -85.26 28.37
CA GLU A 261 83.95 -86.24 29.36
C GLU A 261 84.20 -87.68 28.89
N GLN A 262 83.91 -88.00 27.63
CA GLN A 262 84.21 -89.31 27.06
C GLN A 262 85.71 -89.61 27.04
N GLU A 263 86.57 -88.64 26.68
CA GLU A 263 88.02 -88.83 26.73
C GLU A 263 88.55 -88.91 28.17
N LEU A 264 88.00 -88.15 29.11
CA LEU A 264 88.31 -88.28 30.53
C LEU A 264 87.84 -89.62 31.09
N ALA A 265 86.69 -90.15 30.67
CA ALA A 265 86.21 -91.48 31.06
C ALA A 265 87.09 -92.60 30.47
N LYS A 266 87.49 -92.50 29.19
CA LYS A 266 88.47 -93.41 28.55
C LYS A 266 89.82 -93.37 29.27
N ARG A 267 90.35 -92.17 29.54
CA ARG A 267 91.63 -91.95 30.21
C ARG A 267 91.57 -92.39 31.68
N SER A 268 90.47 -92.14 32.38
CA SER A 268 90.23 -92.62 33.74
C SER A 268 90.13 -94.15 33.78
N HIS A 269 89.41 -94.79 32.86
CA HIS A 269 89.35 -96.26 32.74
C HIS A 269 90.71 -96.87 32.37
N PHE A 270 91.49 -96.20 31.52
CA PHE A 270 92.86 -96.60 31.22
C PHE A 270 93.76 -96.48 32.46
N SER A 271 93.71 -95.35 33.18
CA SER A 271 94.43 -95.16 34.44
C SER A 271 93.96 -96.15 35.51
N GLN A 272 92.67 -96.48 35.63
CA GLN A 272 92.15 -97.51 36.53
C GLN A 272 92.62 -98.91 36.12
N LYS A 273 92.77 -99.21 34.83
CA LYS A 273 93.38 -100.46 34.35
C LYS A 273 94.88 -100.50 34.64
N LEU A 274 95.58 -99.38 34.50
CA LEU A 274 97.00 -99.24 34.82
C LEU A 274 97.22 -99.37 36.34
N ILE A 275 96.42 -98.68 37.15
CA ILE A 275 96.37 -98.83 38.61
C ILE A 275 96.03 -100.28 38.95
N LYS A 276 94.99 -100.91 38.40
CA LYS A 276 94.70 -102.33 38.69
C LYS A 276 95.86 -103.27 38.31
N LYS A 277 96.62 -102.99 37.25
CA LYS A 277 97.87 -103.73 36.93
C LYS A 277 99.00 -103.44 37.91
N LEU A 278 99.18 -102.18 38.30
CA LEU A 278 100.22 -101.75 39.24
C LEU A 278 99.90 -102.19 40.67
N THR A 279 98.65 -102.16 41.12
CA THR A 279 98.15 -102.71 42.38
C THR A 279 98.13 -104.23 42.37
N ALA A 280 97.89 -104.89 41.22
CA ALA A 280 98.10 -106.34 41.13
C ALA A 280 99.59 -106.69 41.24
N LYS A 281 100.48 -105.92 40.61
CA LYS A 281 101.94 -106.14 40.68
C LYS A 281 102.56 -105.68 42.01
N ILE A 282 102.03 -104.62 42.62
CA ILE A 282 102.31 -104.22 43.99
C ILE A 282 101.81 -105.32 44.90
N LYS A 283 100.61 -105.88 44.69
CA LYS A 283 100.17 -107.05 45.45
C LYS A 283 101.05 -108.29 45.21
N GLU A 284 101.52 -108.57 43.99
CA GLU A 284 102.50 -109.64 43.77
C GLU A 284 103.82 -109.37 44.54
N LEU A 285 104.22 -108.10 44.66
CA LEU A 285 105.38 -107.65 45.43
C LEU A 285 105.11 -107.56 46.94
N GLU A 286 103.87 -107.37 47.38
CA GLU A 286 103.40 -107.36 48.77
C GLU A 286 103.17 -108.79 49.25
N ASP A 287 102.69 -109.71 48.42
CA ASP A 287 102.64 -111.15 48.71
C ASP A 287 104.09 -111.72 48.77
N GLN A 288 105.02 -111.16 47.98
CA GLN A 288 106.47 -111.43 48.09
C GLN A 288 107.12 -110.72 49.28
N GLN A 289 106.66 -109.52 49.66
CA GLN A 289 107.17 -108.80 50.83
C GLN A 289 106.54 -109.29 52.13
N GLU A 290 105.33 -109.85 52.17
CA GLU A 290 104.73 -110.48 53.36
C GLU A 290 105.47 -111.78 53.69
N GLN A 291 106.06 -112.43 52.66
CA GLN A 291 107.05 -113.50 52.79
C GLN A 291 108.46 -113.01 53.22
N GLN A 292 108.69 -111.69 53.36
CA GLN A 292 109.98 -111.07 53.75
C GLN A 292 109.87 -110.07 54.93
N GLN A 293 108.66 -109.64 55.31
CA GLN A 293 108.35 -108.64 56.34
C GLN A 293 107.68 -109.26 57.57
N LEU A 294 107.58 -110.60 57.61
CA LEU A 294 107.52 -111.34 58.87
C LEU A 294 108.85 -111.30 59.64
N GLU A 295 109.93 -110.72 59.08
CA GLU A 295 111.26 -110.66 59.70
C GLU A 295 111.75 -109.27 60.15
N GLU A 296 111.17 -108.13 59.73
CA GLU A 296 111.68 -106.79 60.08
C GLU A 296 110.61 -105.71 60.38
N GLN A 297 110.99 -104.65 61.11
CA GLN A 297 110.09 -103.82 61.92
C GLN A 297 109.96 -102.33 61.50
N GLU A 298 108.87 -101.71 61.98
CA GLU A 298 108.82 -100.33 62.55
C GLU A 298 108.62 -99.04 61.70
N GLN A 299 107.98 -98.05 62.38
CA GLN A 299 108.05 -96.57 62.23
C GLN A 299 107.28 -95.76 61.13
N ASN A 300 106.09 -95.26 61.53
CA ASN A 300 105.66 -93.82 61.62
C ASN A 300 105.38 -92.90 60.37
N PRO A 301 104.71 -91.73 60.56
CA PRO A 301 104.02 -90.95 59.48
C PRO A 301 104.40 -89.45 59.38
N GLN A 302 103.66 -88.60 58.61
CA GLN A 302 103.13 -87.25 59.03
C GLN A 302 102.51 -86.34 57.92
N GLN A 303 101.41 -85.64 58.28
CA GLN A 303 101.02 -84.20 58.09
C GLN A 303 101.19 -83.41 56.75
N LYS A 304 100.23 -82.49 56.47
CA LYS A 304 100.40 -81.00 56.59
C LYS A 304 99.14 -80.14 56.30
N GLU A 305 99.18 -78.85 56.66
CA GLU A 305 98.07 -77.88 56.67
C GLU A 305 98.39 -76.53 55.96
N ILE A 306 97.33 -75.86 55.48
CA ILE A 306 96.96 -74.41 55.49
C ILE A 306 98.04 -73.32 55.23
N PRO A 307 97.71 -72.25 54.46
CA PRO A 307 97.90 -70.87 54.98
C PRO A 307 96.72 -69.90 54.68
N GLN A 308 96.47 -68.94 55.59
CA GLN A 308 95.27 -68.07 55.64
C GLN A 308 95.43 -66.66 55.01
N GLU A 309 96.45 -66.43 54.17
CA GLU A 309 96.88 -65.06 53.82
C GLU A 309 96.09 -64.41 52.66
N VAL A 310 95.46 -65.21 51.81
CA VAL A 310 94.73 -64.77 50.60
C VAL A 310 93.41 -64.03 50.91
N GLU A 311 92.83 -64.27 52.08
CA GLU A 311 91.48 -63.83 52.43
C GLU A 311 91.42 -62.33 52.75
N LYS A 312 92.38 -61.84 53.54
CA LYS A 312 92.47 -60.43 53.98
C LYS A 312 92.70 -59.42 52.84
N MET A 313 93.31 -59.85 51.74
CA MET A 313 93.50 -59.01 50.54
C MET A 313 92.16 -58.71 49.84
N LYS A 314 91.29 -59.72 49.70
CA LYS A 314 89.99 -59.59 49.03
C LYS A 314 89.04 -58.68 49.80
N GLU A 315 89.06 -58.79 51.13
CA GLU A 315 88.24 -57.98 52.03
C GLU A 315 88.52 -56.47 51.88
N GLN A 316 89.79 -56.09 51.70
CA GLN A 316 90.17 -54.69 51.44
C GLN A 316 89.73 -54.18 50.06
N GLU A 317 89.72 -55.04 49.04
CA GLU A 317 89.27 -54.68 47.68
C GLU A 317 87.75 -54.45 47.63
N ILE A 318 86.97 -55.30 48.33
CA ILE A 318 85.51 -55.13 48.49
C ILE A 318 85.18 -53.77 49.10
N ILE A 319 85.84 -53.40 50.21
CA ILE A 319 85.62 -52.11 50.90
C ILE A 319 85.92 -50.90 49.99
N GLN A 320 86.83 -51.03 49.02
CA GLN A 320 87.10 -49.97 48.03
C GLN A 320 86.02 -49.91 46.95
N LEU A 321 85.52 -51.05 46.49
CA LEU A 321 84.42 -51.13 45.51
C LEU A 321 83.11 -50.59 46.10
N GLU A 322 82.77 -50.91 47.34
CA GLU A 322 81.60 -50.38 48.05
C GLU A 322 81.63 -48.85 48.14
N LYS A 323 82.78 -48.27 48.53
CA LYS A 323 82.98 -46.81 48.57
C LYS A 323 82.86 -46.15 47.18
N LYS A 324 83.19 -46.88 46.11
CA LYS A 324 83.02 -46.40 44.72
C LYS A 324 81.57 -46.49 44.26
N ILE A 325 80.85 -47.54 44.63
CA ILE A 325 79.41 -47.70 44.38
C ILE A 325 78.61 -46.60 45.09
N ALA A 326 78.89 -46.34 46.37
CA ALA A 326 78.21 -45.31 47.15
C ALA A 326 78.36 -43.90 46.55
N LYS A 327 79.54 -43.57 46.01
CA LYS A 327 79.74 -42.31 45.26
C LYS A 327 78.91 -42.27 43.97
N LEU A 328 78.99 -43.31 43.14
CA LEU A 328 78.25 -43.37 41.88
C LEU A 328 76.72 -43.38 42.08
N GLN A 329 76.21 -43.84 43.22
CA GLN A 329 74.81 -43.73 43.61
C GLN A 329 74.44 -42.28 43.95
N ASN A 330 75.22 -41.61 44.83
CA ASN A 330 75.04 -40.20 45.16
C ASN A 330 75.08 -39.30 43.90
N ASP A 331 76.03 -39.54 43.00
CA ASP A 331 76.18 -38.78 41.76
C ASP A 331 74.97 -39.00 40.81
N ASN A 332 74.40 -40.21 40.78
CA ASN A 332 73.16 -40.50 40.04
C ASN A 332 71.93 -39.76 40.63
N ASP A 333 71.82 -39.68 41.95
CA ASP A 333 70.67 -39.02 42.58
C ASP A 333 70.78 -37.48 42.49
N ILE A 334 71.99 -36.91 42.47
CA ILE A 334 72.22 -35.50 42.09
C ILE A 334 71.75 -35.26 40.64
N LEU A 335 72.23 -36.04 39.68
CA LEU A 335 71.87 -35.91 38.26
C LEU A 335 70.36 -36.10 38.02
N ARG A 336 69.70 -36.98 38.79
CA ARG A 336 68.22 -37.12 38.78
C ARG A 336 67.51 -35.86 39.27
N ASN A 337 67.99 -35.25 40.35
CA ASN A 337 67.41 -34.03 40.89
C ASN A 337 67.59 -32.84 39.94
N GLU A 338 68.76 -32.71 39.30
CA GLU A 338 68.99 -31.73 38.23
C GLU A 338 68.06 -31.95 37.03
N ASN A 339 67.92 -33.19 36.56
CA ASN A 339 67.05 -33.51 35.42
C ASN A 339 65.57 -33.23 35.74
N ASN A 340 65.11 -33.55 36.95
CA ASN A 340 63.77 -33.20 37.44
C ASN A 340 63.57 -31.67 37.52
N HIS A 341 64.59 -30.90 37.95
CA HIS A 341 64.54 -29.44 37.93
C HIS A 341 64.47 -28.89 36.49
N LEU A 342 65.23 -29.46 35.56
CA LEU A 342 65.21 -29.04 34.15
C LEU A 342 63.86 -29.35 33.48
N LEU A 343 63.25 -30.51 33.74
CA LEU A 343 61.89 -30.84 33.31
C LEU A 343 60.87 -29.84 33.86
N THR A 344 60.91 -29.57 35.17
CA THR A 344 60.01 -28.59 35.80
C THR A 344 60.17 -27.19 35.18
N ARG A 345 61.41 -26.80 34.83
CA ARG A 345 61.69 -25.52 34.17
C ARG A 345 61.16 -25.48 32.74
N LEU A 346 61.27 -26.57 31.97
CA LEU A 346 60.69 -26.69 30.63
C LEU A 346 59.17 -26.57 30.67
N ASP A 347 58.50 -27.22 31.62
CA ASP A 347 57.04 -27.09 31.77
C ASP A 347 56.62 -25.66 32.17
N THR A 348 57.40 -24.94 33.00
CA THR A 348 57.12 -23.52 33.27
C THR A 348 57.26 -22.63 32.02
N ILE A 349 58.29 -22.84 31.20
CA ILE A 349 58.48 -22.10 29.94
C ILE A 349 57.32 -22.39 28.97
N ARG A 350 56.95 -23.67 28.83
CA ARG A 350 55.83 -24.11 27.99
C ARG A 350 54.48 -23.53 28.47
N LEU A 351 54.29 -23.37 29.78
CA LEU A 351 53.11 -22.70 30.34
C LEU A 351 53.11 -21.19 30.06
N GLU A 352 54.28 -20.56 29.91
CA GLU A 352 54.38 -19.14 29.53
C GLU A 352 54.17 -18.94 28.03
N GLU A 353 54.78 -19.77 27.17
CA GLU A 353 54.53 -19.80 25.72
C GLU A 353 53.02 -19.93 25.42
N ASN A 354 52.31 -20.83 26.12
CA ASN A 354 50.86 -20.97 25.98
C ASN A 354 50.06 -19.73 26.42
N LYS A 355 50.53 -18.93 27.40
CA LYS A 355 49.91 -17.65 27.75
C LYS A 355 50.06 -16.64 26.61
N PHE A 356 51.24 -16.56 26.00
CA PHE A 356 51.50 -15.66 24.87
C PHE A 356 50.75 -16.08 23.60
N ALA A 357 50.62 -17.38 23.32
CA ALA A 357 49.82 -17.90 22.21
C ALA A 357 48.31 -17.61 22.40
N ASN A 358 47.77 -17.77 23.62
CA ASN A 358 46.39 -17.37 23.91
C ASN A 358 46.21 -15.85 23.75
N LEU A 359 47.20 -15.05 24.14
CA LEU A 359 47.16 -13.59 23.99
C LEU A 359 47.18 -13.14 22.52
N SER A 360 47.99 -13.75 21.64
CA SER A 360 47.98 -13.42 20.21
C SER A 360 46.65 -13.75 19.54
N VAL A 361 46.05 -14.91 19.86
CA VAL A 361 44.71 -15.29 19.36
C VAL A 361 43.63 -14.31 19.83
N ILE A 362 43.62 -13.94 21.11
CA ILE A 362 42.66 -12.96 21.66
C ILE A 362 42.83 -11.59 20.98
N LEU A 363 44.06 -11.08 20.89
CA LEU A 363 44.33 -9.80 20.23
C LEU A 363 43.94 -9.81 18.75
N ALA A 364 44.26 -10.86 18.02
CA ALA A 364 43.84 -11.03 16.62
C ALA A 364 42.31 -11.02 16.48
N SER A 365 41.57 -11.71 17.35
CA SER A 365 40.09 -11.73 17.32
C SER A 365 39.46 -10.37 17.64
N ASN A 366 40.05 -9.59 18.56
CA ASN A 366 39.59 -8.24 18.87
C ASN A 366 39.90 -7.25 17.73
N LEU A 367 41.07 -7.34 17.10
CA LEU A 367 41.42 -6.55 15.91
C LEU A 367 40.55 -6.91 14.70
N GLU A 368 40.18 -8.19 14.55
CA GLU A 368 39.21 -8.65 13.54
C GLU A 368 37.80 -8.09 13.80
N TYR A 369 37.35 -8.07 15.06
CA TYR A 369 36.10 -7.41 15.44
C TYR A 369 36.12 -5.89 15.17
N LEU A 370 37.24 -5.22 15.43
CA LEU A 370 37.41 -3.79 15.12
C LEU A 370 37.40 -3.52 13.61
N LYS A 371 38.16 -4.30 12.83
CA LYS A 371 38.18 -4.26 11.36
C LYS A 371 36.80 -4.44 10.72
N ASN A 372 35.88 -5.15 11.39
CA ASN A 372 34.51 -5.37 10.94
C ASN A 372 33.52 -4.27 11.39
N ASN A 373 33.88 -3.40 12.35
CA ASN A 373 33.03 -2.34 12.90
C ASN A 373 33.55 -0.91 12.63
N SER A 374 34.81 -0.75 12.20
CA SER A 374 35.43 0.54 11.89
C SER A 374 35.61 0.71 10.38
N ASN A 375 35.08 1.80 9.81
CA ASN A 375 35.12 2.09 8.37
C ASN A 375 36.45 2.71 7.88
N GLU A 376 37.55 2.60 8.64
CA GLU A 376 38.86 3.18 8.32
C GLU A 376 39.87 2.12 7.85
N ASP A 377 40.93 2.55 7.17
CA ASP A 377 41.84 1.71 6.37
C ASP A 377 42.87 0.89 7.19
N ILE A 378 42.39 0.16 8.19
CA ILE A 378 43.14 -0.88 8.93
C ILE A 378 43.66 -2.00 8.00
N LYS A 379 43.16 -2.07 6.75
CA LYS A 379 43.42 -3.14 5.77
C LYS A 379 44.84 -3.19 5.22
N GLU A 380 45.57 -2.08 5.14
CA GLU A 380 46.89 -2.06 4.46
C GLU A 380 48.10 -2.28 5.40
N VAL A 381 47.92 -2.13 6.72
CA VAL A 381 49.05 -2.03 7.66
C VAL A 381 49.42 -3.37 8.32
N ILE A 382 48.47 -4.30 8.47
CA ILE A 382 48.63 -5.53 9.27
C ILE A 382 47.90 -6.72 8.64
N ASP A 383 48.61 -7.83 8.41
CA ASP A 383 47.98 -9.14 8.21
C ASP A 383 47.55 -9.76 9.55
N LEU A 384 46.25 -9.90 9.75
CA LEU A 384 45.67 -10.48 10.97
C LEU A 384 45.83 -12.01 11.05
N GLN A 385 46.05 -12.69 9.93
CA GLN A 385 46.29 -14.13 9.92
C GLN A 385 47.72 -14.44 10.35
N GLU A 386 48.71 -13.68 9.84
CA GLU A 386 50.10 -13.76 10.30
C GLU A 386 50.24 -13.54 11.82
N LEU A 387 49.47 -12.59 12.38
CA LEU A 387 49.44 -12.34 13.84
C LEU A 387 48.82 -13.48 14.66
N ARG A 388 47.85 -14.22 14.10
CA ARG A 388 47.23 -15.37 14.79
C ARG A 388 48.16 -16.57 14.84
N GLU A 389 49.02 -16.73 13.83
CA GLU A 389 49.95 -17.86 13.69
C GLU A 389 51.29 -17.66 14.44
N LYS A 390 51.59 -16.43 14.91
CA LYS A 390 52.84 -16.09 15.62
C LYS A 390 52.62 -15.74 17.10
N SER A 391 53.59 -16.07 17.97
CA SER A 391 53.56 -15.65 19.37
C SER A 391 53.80 -14.14 19.48
N VAL A 392 53.25 -13.52 20.53
CA VAL A 392 53.42 -12.07 20.80
C VAL A 392 54.89 -11.66 20.92
N ASN A 393 55.76 -12.58 21.36
CA ASN A 393 57.20 -12.35 21.42
C ASN A 393 57.82 -12.20 20.01
N ASP A 394 57.37 -13.00 19.04
CA ASP A 394 57.92 -13.07 17.68
C ASP A 394 57.44 -11.93 16.76
N TRP A 395 56.41 -11.19 17.17
CA TRP A 395 55.91 -10.05 16.40
C TRP A 395 57.00 -8.99 16.22
N THR A 396 57.14 -8.45 15.01
CA THR A 396 58.09 -7.38 14.69
C THR A 396 57.80 -6.10 15.49
N SER A 397 58.80 -5.23 15.64
CA SER A 397 58.62 -3.92 16.28
C SER A 397 57.51 -3.10 15.59
N ASN A 398 57.40 -3.21 14.26
CA ASN A 398 56.37 -2.52 13.47
C ASN A 398 54.96 -3.07 13.77
N GLN A 399 54.78 -4.40 13.79
CA GLN A 399 53.52 -5.03 14.18
C GLN A 399 53.12 -4.63 15.62
N LYS A 400 54.04 -4.71 16.58
CA LYS A 400 53.81 -4.28 17.97
C LYS A 400 53.41 -2.81 18.07
N THR A 401 54.08 -1.92 17.34
CA THR A 401 53.78 -0.48 17.31
C THR A 401 52.42 -0.19 16.66
N ALA A 402 52.08 -0.87 15.56
CA ALA A 402 50.82 -0.66 14.85
C ALA A 402 49.60 -1.21 15.62
N ILE A 403 49.74 -2.34 16.32
CA ILE A 403 48.70 -2.84 17.23
C ILE A 403 48.53 -1.86 18.41
N MET A 404 49.63 -1.37 18.99
CA MET A 404 49.58 -0.42 20.09
C MET A 404 48.96 0.91 19.67
N SER A 405 49.21 1.41 18.46
CA SER A 405 48.58 2.65 17.97
C SER A 405 47.08 2.49 17.68
N ILE A 406 46.64 1.35 17.14
CA ILE A 406 45.21 1.03 16.98
C ILE A 406 44.51 0.97 18.34
N LEU A 407 45.09 0.27 19.32
CA LEU A 407 44.54 0.18 20.68
C LEU A 407 44.54 1.54 21.40
N LEU A 408 45.58 2.36 21.23
CA LEU A 408 45.61 3.73 21.75
C LEU A 408 44.58 4.64 21.08
N MET A 409 44.38 4.53 19.76
CA MET A 409 43.36 5.29 19.03
C MET A 409 41.94 4.92 19.49
N GLN A 410 41.68 3.62 19.69
CA GLN A 410 40.41 3.15 20.27
C GLN A 410 40.22 3.65 21.71
N ALA A 411 41.25 3.53 22.56
CA ALA A 411 41.21 4.07 23.93
C ALA A 411 40.99 5.60 23.93
N GLN A 412 41.60 6.32 22.99
CA GLN A 412 41.45 7.77 22.84
C GLN A 412 40.01 8.18 22.49
N GLN A 413 39.27 7.36 21.71
CA GLN A 413 37.83 7.59 21.47
C GLN A 413 37.04 7.56 22.79
N TYR A 414 37.29 6.57 23.65
CA TYR A 414 36.65 6.46 24.97
C TYR A 414 37.12 7.53 25.97
N LEU A 415 38.35 8.02 25.84
CA LEU A 415 38.94 9.12 26.64
C LEU A 415 38.51 10.52 26.16
N THR A 416 37.68 10.65 25.11
CA THR A 416 37.14 11.97 24.73
C THR A 416 36.25 12.55 25.85
N LYS A 417 36.25 13.89 25.96
CA LYS A 417 35.78 14.66 27.13
C LYS A 417 34.31 14.48 27.56
N LYS A 418 33.50 13.62 26.91
CA LYS A 418 32.12 13.31 27.35
C LYS A 418 32.03 12.19 28.38
N ASN A 419 33.01 11.28 28.46
CA ASN A 419 32.94 10.12 29.36
C ASN A 419 33.82 10.27 30.62
N LEU A 420 34.84 11.14 30.59
CA LEU A 420 35.65 11.46 31.75
C LEU A 420 34.97 12.54 32.61
N ASN A 421 33.95 12.14 33.36
CA ASN A 421 33.30 12.98 34.36
C ASN A 421 34.15 13.05 35.65
N LEU A 422 35.39 13.51 35.52
CA LEU A 422 36.34 13.74 36.60
C LEU A 422 35.92 14.98 37.38
N SER A 423 35.10 14.79 38.41
CA SER A 423 34.94 15.78 39.48
C SER A 423 36.25 15.94 40.24
N ASP A 424 36.56 17.16 40.69
CA ASP A 424 37.82 17.45 41.38
C ASP A 424 38.04 16.58 42.63
N THR A 425 39.24 16.01 42.77
CA THR A 425 39.79 15.65 44.08
C THR A 425 41.32 15.63 44.01
N ASN A 426 41.96 16.24 45.00
CA ASN A 426 43.41 16.44 45.07
C ASN A 426 44.07 15.42 46.02
N GLN A 427 45.40 15.22 45.84
CA GLN A 427 46.31 14.44 46.71
C GLN A 427 46.06 12.91 46.64
N ILE A 428 47.05 12.01 46.73
CA ILE A 428 48.24 11.98 47.59
C ILE A 428 49.49 11.40 46.87
N ASN A 429 50.62 12.12 47.04
CA ASN A 429 52.03 11.73 47.12
C ASN A 429 52.60 10.34 46.71
N ASN A 430 53.76 10.45 46.03
CA ASN A 430 55.05 9.78 46.26
C ASN A 430 55.35 8.34 45.78
N ASN A 431 56.29 8.29 44.81
CA ASN A 431 57.59 7.61 44.85
C ASN A 431 57.67 6.15 45.37
N ASN A 432 58.12 5.24 44.49
CA ASN A 432 59.55 4.93 44.44
C ASN A 432 59.99 4.22 43.15
N THR A 433 61.30 4.07 42.96
CA THR A 433 61.96 3.64 41.72
C THR A 433 62.79 2.36 41.84
N MET A 434 62.82 1.58 40.74
CA MET A 434 63.97 0.79 40.24
C MET A 434 64.48 -0.47 40.98
N ALA A 435 65.17 -1.30 40.17
CA ALA A 435 66.25 -2.25 40.48
C ALA A 435 65.94 -3.61 41.17
N GLU A 436 65.79 -4.64 40.31
CA GLU A 436 66.76 -5.75 40.11
C GLU A 436 67.30 -6.70 41.22
N ASN A 437 67.45 -7.97 40.80
CA ASN A 437 68.50 -8.98 41.13
C ASN A 437 68.49 -9.81 42.45
N VAL A 438 67.87 -11.00 42.34
CA VAL A 438 68.47 -12.35 42.52
C VAL A 438 69.54 -12.59 43.61
N THR A 439 69.17 -13.31 44.68
CA THR A 439 69.72 -14.62 45.15
C THR A 439 68.86 -15.10 46.34
N ILE A 440 68.30 -16.32 46.38
CA ILE A 440 68.89 -17.63 46.73
C ILE A 440 69.57 -17.66 48.10
N VAL A 441 68.93 -18.30 49.10
CA VAL A 441 69.44 -19.38 49.97
C VAL A 441 68.30 -19.89 50.90
N ASP A 442 68.43 -21.13 51.36
CA ASP A 442 67.56 -21.93 52.25
C ASP A 442 67.21 -21.22 53.60
N ASN A 443 66.28 -21.67 54.46
CA ASN A 443 66.13 -23.06 54.91
C ASN A 443 64.85 -23.40 55.72
N ALA A 444 64.52 -24.69 55.71
CA ALA A 444 63.78 -25.55 56.65
C ALA A 444 62.72 -25.01 57.65
N ASN A 445 61.61 -25.76 57.68
CA ASN A 445 60.83 -26.18 58.87
C ASN A 445 60.11 -25.15 59.75
N LYS A 446 58.77 -25.17 59.66
CA LYS A 446 57.93 -25.52 60.83
C LYS A 446 56.55 -26.06 60.44
N SER A 447 56.07 -27.03 61.21
CA SER A 447 54.71 -27.54 61.20
C SER A 447 53.80 -26.69 62.10
N VAL A 448 52.47 -26.77 61.91
CA VAL A 448 51.45 -26.92 62.99
C VAL A 448 50.03 -27.02 62.42
N GLN A 449 49.37 -28.15 62.74
CA GLN A 449 47.94 -28.44 63.03
C GLN A 449 46.75 -27.88 62.20
N LEU A 450 45.70 -28.70 62.16
CA LEU A 450 44.34 -28.42 61.65
C LEU A 450 43.55 -27.48 62.60
N PRO A 451 42.42 -26.94 62.13
CA PRO A 451 41.16 -27.15 62.85
C PRO A 451 40.04 -27.80 62.00
N LYS A 452 38.97 -28.27 62.68
CA LYS A 452 37.77 -28.91 62.08
C LYS A 452 36.53 -28.03 62.24
N ILE A 453 35.68 -27.91 61.20
CA ILE A 453 34.24 -27.57 61.25
C ILE A 453 33.61 -28.34 60.05
N LYS A 454 32.69 -29.32 60.18
CA LYS A 454 31.25 -29.31 60.54
C LYS A 454 30.38 -28.48 59.56
N GLN A 455 29.39 -29.11 58.89
CA GLN A 455 27.97 -29.27 59.30
C GLN A 455 27.24 -27.93 59.54
N ASP A 456 26.04 -27.65 59.01
CA ASP A 456 25.13 -28.35 58.06
C ASP A 456 24.14 -27.31 57.47
N GLU A 457 23.19 -27.72 56.61
CA GLU A 457 21.95 -26.98 56.22
C GLU A 457 22.12 -25.66 55.41
N GLU A 458 21.08 -25.09 54.78
CA GLU A 458 20.07 -25.62 53.84
C GLU A 458 19.47 -24.43 53.04
N GLN A 459 18.72 -24.67 51.95
CA GLN A 459 17.81 -23.70 51.26
C GLN A 459 18.48 -22.52 50.50
N THR A 460 17.93 -21.94 49.43
CA THR A 460 16.75 -22.28 48.60
C THR A 460 16.90 -21.77 47.15
N SER A 461 16.07 -22.32 46.25
CA SER A 461 15.46 -21.63 45.09
C SER A 461 16.27 -21.29 43.81
N GLN A 462 15.79 -21.93 42.73
CA GLN A 462 15.35 -21.33 41.45
C GLN A 462 16.23 -21.35 40.16
N GLN A 463 15.73 -22.19 39.24
CA GLN A 463 15.59 -22.01 37.79
C GLN A 463 16.62 -22.61 36.79
N VAL A 464 16.06 -22.90 35.61
CA VAL A 464 16.67 -23.32 34.32
C VAL A 464 17.41 -24.68 34.26
N SER A 465 16.63 -25.76 34.12
CA SER A 465 16.90 -26.77 33.07
C SER A 465 15.67 -27.59 32.70
N LYS A 466 15.15 -27.38 31.48
CA LYS A 466 14.17 -28.24 30.81
C LYS A 466 14.62 -28.52 29.38
N ARG A 467 15.20 -29.69 29.11
CA ARG A 467 15.12 -30.43 27.83
C ARG A 467 15.76 -31.82 27.95
N PHE A 468 15.46 -32.68 26.97
CA PHE A 468 15.90 -34.08 26.88
C PHE A 468 15.40 -35.04 27.97
N GLN A 469 14.08 -35.13 28.10
CA GLN A 469 13.46 -36.47 28.23
C GLN A 469 13.47 -37.14 26.84
N GLY A 470 13.63 -38.46 26.80
CA GLY A 470 13.76 -39.22 25.55
C GLY A 470 12.48 -39.28 24.73
N VAL A 471 12.62 -39.30 23.40
CA VAL A 471 11.52 -39.61 22.48
C VAL A 471 11.40 -41.12 22.35
N SER A 472 10.29 -41.70 22.82
CA SER A 472 9.93 -43.09 22.56
C SER A 472 9.72 -43.29 21.06
N LEU A 473 10.53 -44.14 20.42
CA LEU A 473 10.29 -44.57 19.04
C LEU A 473 9.17 -45.62 19.02
N ASP A 474 7.92 -45.15 19.03
CA ASP A 474 6.74 -45.99 18.87
C ASP A 474 6.56 -46.38 17.39
N ILE A 475 7.14 -47.52 17.01
CA ILE A 475 7.13 -48.02 15.63
C ILE A 475 5.78 -48.68 15.33
N SER A 476 4.78 -47.84 15.04
CA SER A 476 3.46 -48.28 14.58
C SER A 476 3.58 -49.09 13.28
N THR A 477 3.27 -50.39 13.35
CA THR A 477 3.38 -51.35 12.23
C THR A 477 2.16 -51.34 11.30
N GLN A 478 1.44 -50.21 11.18
CA GLN A 478 0.41 -50.03 10.16
C GLN A 478 1.03 -49.77 8.77
N ILE A 479 1.61 -50.82 8.19
CA ILE A 479 2.03 -50.85 6.79
C ILE A 479 0.78 -50.70 5.91
N VAL A 480 0.59 -49.51 5.34
CA VAL A 480 -0.44 -49.26 4.33
C VAL A 480 -0.17 -50.17 3.13
N LYS A 481 -1.13 -51.06 2.82
CA LYS A 481 -1.08 -51.95 1.64
C LYS A 481 -1.31 -51.14 0.37
N SER A 482 -0.29 -50.43 -0.10
CA SER A 482 -0.21 -50.00 -1.50
C SER A 482 0.23 -51.18 -2.37
N ASN A 483 -0.45 -51.38 -3.50
CA ASN A 483 -0.12 -52.48 -4.41
C ASN A 483 1.26 -52.24 -5.03
N LEU A 484 2.17 -53.21 -4.91
CA LEU A 484 3.45 -53.17 -5.62
C LEU A 484 3.19 -53.08 -7.14
N ARG A 485 3.91 -52.18 -7.79
CA ARG A 485 3.84 -51.99 -9.24
C ARG A 485 4.83 -52.93 -9.91
N ASP A 486 4.34 -53.86 -10.75
CA ASP A 486 5.18 -54.76 -11.55
C ASP A 486 6.29 -54.00 -12.29
N TRP A 487 7.55 -54.26 -11.93
CA TRP A 487 8.70 -53.88 -12.75
C TRP A 487 8.83 -54.89 -13.89
N GLY A 488 8.69 -54.42 -15.15
CA GLY A 488 8.93 -55.25 -16.34
C GLY A 488 7.92 -55.09 -17.49
N LYS A 489 6.80 -54.39 -17.30
CA LYS A 489 5.83 -54.12 -18.39
C LYS A 489 6.13 -52.78 -19.06
N PRO A 490 6.24 -52.69 -20.40
CA PRO A 490 6.48 -51.43 -21.11
C PRO A 490 5.30 -50.46 -20.92
N ALA A 491 5.59 -49.16 -20.98
CA ALA A 491 4.58 -48.13 -20.76
C ALA A 491 3.51 -48.15 -21.86
N ALA A 492 2.26 -48.41 -21.47
CA ALA A 492 1.12 -48.24 -22.36
C ALA A 492 1.00 -46.76 -22.77
N SER A 493 1.00 -46.49 -24.07
CA SER A 493 0.91 -45.15 -24.62
C SER A 493 -0.43 -44.50 -24.27
N GLN A 494 -0.40 -43.45 -23.45
CA GLN A 494 -1.59 -42.62 -23.22
C GLN A 494 -1.96 -41.92 -24.53
N GLN A 495 -3.15 -42.25 -25.05
CA GLN A 495 -3.69 -41.65 -26.26
C GLN A 495 -4.00 -40.16 -26.03
N SER A 496 -3.76 -39.33 -27.05
CA SER A 496 -3.95 -37.89 -27.00
C SER A 496 -5.45 -37.53 -26.93
N SER A 497 -5.89 -37.03 -25.78
CA SER A 497 -7.24 -36.49 -25.61
C SER A 497 -7.40 -35.14 -26.32
N GLN A 498 -7.83 -35.19 -27.58
CA GLN A 498 -8.24 -33.99 -28.33
C GLN A 498 -9.47 -33.34 -27.66
N LEU A 499 -9.27 -32.30 -26.87
CA LEU A 499 -10.36 -31.50 -26.30
C LEU A 499 -10.95 -30.55 -27.36
N SER A 500 -12.08 -30.96 -27.93
CA SER A 500 -12.77 -30.24 -29.00
C SER A 500 -13.30 -28.88 -28.55
N ARG A 501 -12.82 -27.78 -29.17
CA ARG A 501 -13.41 -26.44 -29.00
C ARG A 501 -14.84 -26.41 -29.56
N LYS A 502 -15.85 -26.33 -28.70
CA LYS A 502 -17.22 -25.94 -29.10
C LYS A 502 -17.41 -24.45 -28.91
N TYR A 503 -17.23 -23.68 -29.97
CA TYR A 503 -17.81 -22.33 -30.05
C TYR A 503 -19.33 -22.47 -30.14
N LYS A 504 -20.06 -21.73 -29.30
CA LYS A 504 -21.46 -21.38 -29.53
C LYS A 504 -21.52 -19.87 -29.71
N LEU A 505 -21.91 -19.43 -30.91
CA LEU A 505 -22.48 -18.10 -31.06
C LEU A 505 -23.93 -18.14 -30.61
N LYS A 506 -24.34 -17.14 -29.84
CA LYS A 506 -25.67 -16.52 -29.91
C LYS A 506 -25.57 -15.10 -29.34
#